data_AF-A0A7S2MP98-F1
#
_entry.id   AF-A0A7S2MP98-F1
#
_cell.length_a   1.000
_cell.length_b   1.000
_cell.length_c   1.000
_cell.angle_alpha   90.00
_cell.angle_beta   90.00
_cell.angle_gamma   90.00
#
_symmetry.space_group_name_H-M   'P 1'
#
loop_
_entity.id
_entity.type
_entity.pdbx_description
1 polymer ?
#
loop_
_entity_poly.entity_id
_entity_poly.type
_entity_poly.pdbx_seq_one_letter_code
_entity_poly.pdbx_strand_id
1 'polypeptide(L)'
;ALLVDGSSVAADVISRSSRGLVNCWNLLEAIHVDARSLLPPAASVGFQAMQVNGGASLSANAAWEPLEIPNLDDDGGDGSWCAAPVPYANWLIPGRLMIGETPGGDCYASASEKGQWLDELIPHVDTFVSLRGEWGPMDKFMSKRYPSQIKAAGSSCDVIFFPIEDFRITAGEDVVAVVLHLRQRLRRGERLYVHCRSGHGRTGMVAIPLVASIFDIPVSEASIFVQRAHDIGRNGGNDAGWRLPETSEQEALVESIGELVRQSDIAPGSGSSSSSSRRR
;
A
#
# COMPACT_ATOMS: atom_id res chain seq x y z
N ALA A 1 -18.71 -27.96 -22.10
CA ALA A 1 -19.45 -27.43 -20.94
C ALA A 1 -20.25 -28.57 -20.34
N LEU A 2 -19.88 -29.04 -19.15
CA LEU A 2 -20.67 -30.03 -18.41
C LEU A 2 -21.92 -29.34 -17.85
N LEU A 3 -23.09 -29.82 -18.25
CA LEU A 3 -24.38 -29.43 -17.70
C LEU A 3 -24.74 -30.44 -16.61
N VAL A 4 -24.99 -29.97 -15.40
CA VAL A 4 -25.62 -30.76 -14.34
C VAL A 4 -26.93 -30.04 -14.01
N ASP A 5 -28.05 -30.76 -14.07
CA ASP A 5 -29.41 -30.24 -13.83
C ASP A 5 -29.76 -28.95 -14.61
N GLY A 6 -29.35 -28.89 -15.88
CA GLY A 6 -29.71 -27.78 -16.79
C GLY A 6 -28.99 -26.47 -16.53
N SER A 7 -28.07 -26.42 -15.55
CA SER A 7 -27.22 -25.26 -15.27
C SER A 7 -25.80 -25.54 -15.72
N SER A 8 -25.19 -24.60 -16.44
CA SER A 8 -23.76 -24.68 -16.76
C SER A 8 -22.97 -24.52 -15.47
N VAL A 9 -22.23 -25.55 -15.07
CA VAL A 9 -21.38 -25.51 -13.86
C VAL A 9 -20.41 -24.34 -13.93
N ALA A 10 -19.88 -24.05 -15.13
CA ALA A 10 -19.04 -22.88 -15.36
C ALA A 10 -19.78 -21.56 -15.11
N ALA A 11 -21.06 -21.46 -15.47
CA ALA A 11 -21.84 -20.24 -15.26
C ALA A 11 -22.18 -20.01 -13.78
N ASP A 12 -22.53 -21.07 -13.03
CA ASP A 12 -22.78 -20.98 -11.59
C ASP A 12 -21.50 -20.61 -10.83
N VAL A 13 -20.38 -21.25 -11.18
CA VAL A 13 -19.07 -20.98 -10.59
C VAL A 13 -18.59 -19.55 -10.88
N ILE A 14 -18.71 -19.07 -12.13
CA ILE A 14 -18.41 -17.66 -12.49
C ILE A 14 -19.33 -16.68 -11.73
N SER A 15 -20.62 -17.02 -11.58
CA SER A 15 -21.59 -16.17 -10.88
C SER A 15 -21.32 -16.07 -9.38
N ARG A 16 -20.79 -17.12 -8.75
CA ARG A 16 -20.43 -17.09 -7.33
C ARG A 16 -19.07 -16.41 -7.10
N SER A 17 -18.11 -16.58 -8.02
CA SER A 17 -16.82 -15.85 -7.97
C SER A 17 -16.99 -14.34 -8.17
N SER A 18 -17.88 -13.89 -9.06
CA SER A 18 -18.18 -12.46 -9.24
C SER A 18 -18.87 -11.80 -8.04
N ARG A 19 -19.37 -12.60 -7.10
CA ARG A 19 -19.98 -12.16 -5.82
C ARG A 19 -19.03 -12.31 -4.63
N GLY A 20 -17.76 -12.68 -4.85
CA GLY A 20 -16.77 -12.89 -3.79
C GLY A 20 -17.06 -14.09 -2.87
N LEU A 21 -17.99 -14.97 -3.26
CA LEU A 21 -18.40 -16.13 -2.44
C LEU A 21 -17.51 -17.36 -2.65
N VAL A 22 -16.60 -17.30 -3.62
CA VAL A 22 -15.69 -18.39 -3.94
C VAL A 22 -14.33 -17.81 -4.33
N ASN A 23 -13.25 -18.26 -3.69
CA ASN A 23 -11.90 -17.92 -4.12
C ASN A 23 -11.60 -18.55 -5.49
N CYS A 24 -10.66 -17.95 -6.24
CA CYS A 24 -10.25 -18.42 -7.56
C CYS A 24 -9.77 -19.88 -7.58
N TRP A 25 -9.34 -20.39 -6.43
CA TRP A 25 -8.90 -21.76 -6.24
C TRP A 25 -10.02 -22.79 -6.50
N ASN A 26 -11.17 -22.61 -5.85
CA ASN A 26 -12.32 -23.52 -6.04
C ASN A 26 -12.88 -23.45 -7.47
N LEU A 27 -12.72 -22.31 -8.16
CA LEU A 27 -13.13 -22.15 -9.56
C LEU A 27 -12.25 -23.00 -10.48
N LEU A 28 -10.92 -23.00 -10.25
CA LEU A 28 -9.96 -23.80 -11.00
C LEU A 28 -10.16 -25.31 -10.75
N GLU A 29 -10.42 -25.70 -9.51
CA GLU A 29 -10.77 -27.10 -9.16
C GLU A 29 -12.06 -27.56 -9.86
N ALA A 30 -13.10 -26.71 -9.90
CA ALA A 30 -14.38 -27.05 -10.52
C ALA A 30 -14.30 -27.22 -12.06
N ILE A 31 -13.33 -26.60 -12.72
CA ILE A 31 -13.07 -26.80 -14.16
C ILE A 31 -11.94 -27.79 -14.43
N HIS A 32 -11.49 -28.52 -13.41
CA HIS A 32 -10.40 -29.50 -13.47
C HIS A 32 -9.08 -28.92 -14.02
N VAL A 33 -8.82 -27.64 -13.77
CA VAL A 33 -7.54 -27.00 -14.06
C VAL A 33 -6.71 -27.00 -12.78
N ASP A 34 -5.54 -27.62 -12.81
CA ASP A 34 -4.62 -27.54 -11.68
C ASP A 34 -4.09 -26.11 -11.56
N ALA A 35 -4.52 -25.38 -10.54
CA ALA A 35 -4.07 -24.02 -10.27
C ALA A 35 -2.54 -23.92 -10.19
N ARG A 36 -1.86 -24.98 -9.73
CA ARG A 36 -0.39 -25.04 -9.63
C ARG A 36 0.31 -25.05 -10.98
N SER A 37 -0.38 -25.50 -12.04
CA SER A 37 0.12 -25.47 -13.41
C SER A 37 -0.03 -24.10 -14.09
N LEU A 38 -0.94 -23.26 -13.58
CA LEU A 38 -1.12 -21.88 -14.02
C LEU A 38 -0.27 -20.89 -13.22
N LEU A 39 0.12 -21.26 -12.01
CA LEU A 39 1.04 -20.48 -11.20
C LEU A 39 2.41 -20.52 -11.89
N PRO A 40 3.01 -19.36 -12.24
CA PRO A 40 4.40 -19.32 -12.66
C PRO A 40 5.25 -20.02 -11.58
N PRO A 41 6.35 -20.69 -11.95
CA PRO A 41 7.23 -21.38 -11.00
C PRO A 41 7.55 -20.41 -9.87
N ALA A 42 7.01 -20.69 -8.68
CA ALA A 42 6.95 -19.83 -7.50
C ALA A 42 7.42 -18.40 -7.79
N ALA A 43 6.52 -17.51 -8.22
CA ALA A 43 6.83 -16.08 -8.26
C ALA A 43 7.30 -15.68 -6.85
N SER A 44 8.61 -15.53 -6.69
CA SER A 44 9.18 -15.11 -5.42
C SER A 44 8.80 -13.66 -5.26
N VAL A 45 7.90 -13.39 -4.33
CA VAL A 45 7.56 -12.02 -3.98
C VAL A 45 8.79 -11.40 -3.31
N GLY A 46 9.35 -10.33 -3.87
CA GLY A 46 10.56 -9.67 -3.40
C GLY A 46 10.46 -8.98 -2.04
N PHE A 47 9.35 -9.14 -1.31
CA PHE A 47 9.16 -8.61 0.04
C PHE A 47 8.83 -9.70 1.05
N GLN A 48 9.12 -9.43 2.32
CA GLN A 48 8.84 -10.30 3.45
C GLN A 48 7.93 -9.58 4.45
N ALA A 49 6.96 -10.29 5.03
CA ALA A 49 6.07 -9.75 6.05
C ALA A 49 6.21 -10.53 7.36
N MET A 50 6.22 -9.82 8.49
CA MET A 50 6.31 -10.41 9.83
C MET A 50 5.37 -9.67 10.79
N GLN A 51 4.70 -10.40 11.67
CA GLN A 51 3.94 -9.78 12.75
C GLN A 51 4.85 -9.49 13.94
N VAL A 52 4.88 -8.25 14.42
CA VAL A 52 5.52 -7.89 15.67
C VAL A 52 4.50 -8.12 16.79
N ASN A 53 4.82 -9.02 17.72
CA ASN A 53 3.94 -9.46 18.81
C ASN A 53 2.59 -10.00 18.29
N GLY A 54 2.56 -11.29 17.89
CA GLY A 54 1.45 -12.00 17.23
C GLY A 54 0.13 -12.15 17.99
N GLY A 55 -0.36 -11.08 18.62
CA GLY A 55 -1.74 -10.94 19.04
C GLY A 55 -2.61 -10.56 17.84
N ALA A 56 -3.83 -11.09 17.79
CA ALA A 56 -4.82 -10.76 16.77
C ALA A 56 -5.24 -9.29 16.87
N SER A 57 -4.43 -8.38 16.35
CA SER A 57 -4.89 -7.02 16.01
C SER A 57 -5.19 -6.98 14.53
N LEU A 58 -6.13 -7.82 14.12
CA LEU A 58 -7.14 -7.33 13.22
C LEU A 58 -7.98 -6.40 14.07
N SER A 59 -7.52 -5.15 14.26
CA SER A 59 -8.48 -4.07 14.47
C SER A 59 -9.49 -4.27 13.36
N ALA A 60 -10.71 -4.67 13.71
CA ALA A 60 -11.78 -4.89 12.76
C ALA A 60 -12.22 -3.52 12.22
N ASN A 61 -11.29 -2.87 11.53
CA ASN A 61 -11.58 -1.67 10.79
C ASN A 61 -12.53 -2.14 9.70
N ALA A 62 -13.71 -1.52 9.68
CA ALA A 62 -14.67 -1.77 8.62
C ALA A 62 -13.97 -1.61 7.27
N ALA A 63 -14.37 -2.43 6.29
CA ALA A 63 -13.92 -2.27 4.92
C ALA A 63 -13.99 -0.78 4.53
N TRP A 64 -12.89 -0.26 4.03
CA TRP A 64 -12.72 1.15 3.73
C TRP A 64 -12.49 1.29 2.23
N GLU A 65 -13.24 2.19 1.60
CA GLU A 65 -12.97 2.64 0.24
C GLU A 65 -12.86 4.17 0.28
N PRO A 66 -11.90 4.76 -0.47
CA PRO A 66 -11.86 6.20 -0.63
C PRO A 66 -13.09 6.69 -1.38
N LEU A 67 -13.56 7.90 -1.06
CA LEU A 67 -14.61 8.57 -1.82
C LEU A 67 -14.01 9.32 -3.01
N GLU A 68 -13.05 10.22 -2.76
CA GLU A 68 -12.37 11.04 -3.76
C GLU A 68 -10.95 11.38 -3.27
N ILE A 69 -10.04 11.71 -4.20
CA ILE A 69 -8.73 12.25 -3.85
C ILE A 69 -8.91 13.61 -3.15
N PRO A 70 -8.20 13.89 -2.03
CA PRO A 70 -8.31 15.18 -1.37
C PRO A 70 -7.97 16.34 -2.34
N ASN A 71 -8.84 17.34 -2.42
CA ASN A 71 -8.57 18.55 -3.20
C ASN A 71 -7.50 19.39 -2.49
N LEU A 72 -6.32 19.47 -3.08
CA LEU A 72 -5.18 20.21 -2.53
C LEU A 72 -5.28 21.72 -2.73
N ASP A 73 -6.15 22.19 -3.62
CA ASP A 73 -6.28 23.63 -3.89
C ASP A 73 -7.21 24.34 -2.87
N ASP A 74 -7.97 23.57 -2.07
CA ASP A 74 -8.91 24.07 -1.05
C ASP A 74 -8.32 24.12 0.37
N ASP A 75 -7.04 23.78 0.56
CA ASP A 75 -6.44 23.53 1.88
C ASP A 75 -5.92 24.78 2.61
N GLY A 76 -6.12 25.98 2.05
CA GLY A 76 -5.60 27.22 2.61
C GLY A 76 -4.07 27.35 2.57
N GLY A 77 -3.35 26.36 2.03
CA GLY A 77 -1.91 26.32 1.83
C GLY A 77 -1.08 26.04 3.09
N ASP A 78 -1.71 25.72 4.24
CA ASP A 78 -1.00 25.55 5.51
C ASP A 78 -0.54 24.10 5.79
N GLY A 79 -0.92 23.14 4.93
CA GLY A 79 -0.54 21.73 5.05
C GLY A 79 -1.16 20.99 6.24
N SER A 80 -2.09 21.60 6.98
CA SER A 80 -2.68 21.03 8.20
C SER A 80 -3.40 19.71 7.96
N TRP A 81 -4.02 19.52 6.80
CA TRP A 81 -4.74 18.28 6.45
C TRP A 81 -3.82 17.07 6.31
N CYS A 82 -2.54 17.28 5.93
CA CYS A 82 -1.57 16.21 5.74
C CYS A 82 -0.50 16.15 6.84
N ALA A 83 -0.56 17.02 7.85
CA ALA A 83 0.35 16.97 8.98
C ALA A 83 0.20 15.65 9.76
N ALA A 84 1.30 14.91 9.92
CA ALA A 84 1.34 13.72 10.75
C ALA A 84 1.56 14.06 12.24
N PRO A 85 1.34 13.11 13.17
CA PRO A 85 1.66 13.30 14.59
C PRO A 85 3.15 13.55 14.87
N VAL A 86 4.03 13.27 13.89
CA VAL A 86 5.48 13.41 13.98
C VAL A 86 6.01 14.25 12.81
N PRO A 87 7.07 15.05 13.00
CA PRO A 87 7.51 16.04 12.01
C PRO A 87 8.08 15.43 10.73
N TYR A 88 8.66 14.23 10.80
CA TYR A 88 9.33 13.57 9.67
C TYR A 88 8.38 12.76 8.77
N ALA A 89 7.07 12.90 8.95
CA ALA A 89 6.05 12.17 8.21
C ALA A 89 4.90 13.10 7.77
N ASN A 90 4.14 12.65 6.77
CA ASN A 90 2.89 13.28 6.36
C ASN A 90 1.85 12.22 5.99
N TRP A 91 0.58 12.58 6.09
CA TRP A 91 -0.51 11.81 5.52
C TRP A 91 -0.58 12.00 4.00
N LEU A 92 -0.84 10.91 3.30
CA LEU A 92 -1.42 10.94 1.95
C LEU A 92 -2.92 10.68 1.99
N ILE A 93 -3.37 9.88 2.95
CA ILE A 93 -4.78 9.64 3.24
C ILE A 93 -4.94 9.77 4.75
N PRO A 94 -5.54 10.86 5.27
CA PRO A 94 -5.65 11.11 6.70
C PRO A 94 -6.23 9.92 7.46
N GLY A 95 -5.51 9.47 8.49
CA GLY A 95 -5.90 8.33 9.31
C GLY A 95 -5.75 6.95 8.65
N ARG A 96 -5.18 6.85 7.43
CA ARG A 96 -5.00 5.58 6.70
C ARG A 96 -3.60 5.36 6.13
N LEU A 97 -3.03 6.32 5.41
CA LEU A 97 -1.75 6.15 4.73
C LEU A 97 -0.81 7.31 5.07
N MET A 98 0.26 7.00 5.78
CA MET A 98 1.39 7.91 6.02
C MET A 98 2.60 7.50 5.18
N ILE A 99 3.36 8.49 4.78
CA ILE A 99 4.72 8.34 4.29
C ILE A 99 5.68 9.12 5.16
N GLY A 100 6.94 8.70 5.22
CA GLY A 100 7.90 9.43 6.03
C GLY A 100 9.30 8.85 6.04
N GLU A 101 10.09 9.40 6.94
CA GLU A 101 11.43 8.95 7.30
C GLU A 101 11.44 7.60 8.05
N THR A 102 12.61 6.98 8.27
CA THR A 102 12.80 5.96 9.30
C THR A 102 12.06 6.33 10.60
N PRO A 103 11.18 5.45 11.13
CA PRO A 103 10.49 5.71 12.38
C PRO A 103 11.46 6.05 13.53
N GLY A 104 11.19 7.14 14.24
CA GLY A 104 12.08 7.74 15.21
C GLY A 104 13.10 8.73 14.64
N GLY A 105 13.11 9.01 13.34
CA GLY A 105 13.96 10.02 12.69
C GLY A 105 15.46 9.66 12.63
N ASP A 106 16.02 9.50 11.44
CA ASP A 106 17.44 9.32 11.18
C ASP A 106 18.21 10.62 10.90
N CYS A 107 17.63 11.61 10.20
CA CYS A 107 18.33 12.78 9.67
C CYS A 107 18.15 14.07 10.47
N TYR A 108 17.07 14.23 11.25
CA TYR A 108 16.79 15.48 11.97
C TYR A 108 16.63 15.35 13.49
N ALA A 109 16.70 14.13 14.03
CA ALA A 109 16.35 13.85 15.42
C ALA A 109 17.57 13.67 16.34
N SER A 110 17.58 14.32 17.51
CA SER A 110 18.44 13.92 18.63
C SER A 110 17.98 12.58 19.23
N ALA A 111 18.87 11.88 19.94
CA ALA A 111 18.60 10.53 20.46
C ALA A 111 17.37 10.42 21.40
N SER A 112 17.04 11.49 22.13
CA SER A 112 15.87 11.58 23.00
C SER A 112 14.58 11.78 22.22
N GLU A 113 14.60 12.62 21.18
CA GLU A 113 13.43 12.87 20.32
C GLU A 113 13.05 11.60 19.55
N LYS A 114 14.03 10.77 19.16
CA LYS A 114 13.78 9.52 18.44
C LYS A 114 12.83 8.56 19.16
N GLY A 115 12.94 8.48 20.49
CA GLY A 115 12.08 7.61 21.29
C GLY A 115 10.65 8.14 21.35
N GLN A 116 10.51 9.42 21.69
CA GLN A 116 9.21 10.06 21.86
C GLN A 116 8.39 10.06 20.56
N TRP A 117 9.01 10.42 19.44
CA TRP A 117 8.29 10.42 18.16
C TRP A 117 7.84 9.03 17.73
N LEU A 118 8.64 7.98 18.01
CA LEU A 118 8.19 6.63 17.69
C LEU A 118 6.99 6.24 18.55
N ASP A 119 7.02 6.54 19.85
CA ASP A 119 5.93 6.25 20.78
C ASP A 119 4.64 7.01 20.38
N GLU A 120 4.78 8.21 19.83
CA GLU A 120 3.67 9.00 19.27
C GLU A 120 3.15 8.43 17.94
N LEU A 121 4.03 7.85 17.10
CA LEU A 121 3.65 7.31 15.80
C LEU A 121 2.94 5.95 15.91
N ILE A 122 3.41 5.07 16.80
CA ILE A 122 2.93 3.68 16.93
C ILE A 122 1.40 3.57 17.04
N PRO A 123 0.69 4.37 17.88
CA PRO A 123 -0.77 4.28 18.01
C PRO A 123 -1.54 4.52 16.70
N HIS A 124 -0.92 5.13 15.69
CA HIS A 124 -1.53 5.48 14.41
C HIS A 124 -1.23 4.49 13.28
N VAL A 125 -0.46 3.42 13.54
CA VAL A 125 0.05 2.52 12.51
C VAL A 125 -0.24 1.06 12.87
N ASP A 126 -0.90 0.36 11.95
CA ASP A 126 -1.12 -1.09 12.05
C ASP A 126 0.00 -1.85 11.32
N THR A 127 0.51 -1.29 10.21
CA THR A 127 1.58 -1.91 9.42
C THR A 127 2.66 -0.90 9.03
N PHE A 128 3.90 -1.18 9.42
CA PHE A 128 5.09 -0.44 8.97
C PHE A 128 5.69 -1.10 7.73
N VAL A 129 5.93 -0.33 6.68
CA VAL A 129 6.54 -0.78 5.43
C VAL A 129 7.91 -0.14 5.27
N SER A 130 8.95 -0.95 5.31
CA SER A 130 10.33 -0.50 5.21
C SER A 130 10.93 -0.80 3.85
N LEU A 131 11.47 0.24 3.22
CA LEU A 131 12.08 0.20 1.89
C LEU A 131 13.62 0.19 1.92
N ARG A 132 14.22 -0.04 3.09
CA ARG A 132 15.66 0.17 3.32
C ARG A 132 16.51 -1.05 2.97
N GLY A 133 16.93 -1.16 1.71
CA GLY A 133 17.82 -2.23 1.23
C GLY A 133 19.13 -2.34 2.02
N GLU A 134 19.66 -1.20 2.47
CA GLU A 134 20.92 -1.14 3.21
C GLU A 134 20.89 -1.83 4.58
N TRP A 135 19.71 -2.21 5.07
CA TRP A 135 19.55 -2.98 6.30
C TRP A 135 19.80 -4.47 6.14
N GLY A 136 19.93 -4.94 4.91
CA GLY A 136 20.22 -6.34 4.59
C GLY A 136 19.02 -7.24 4.85
N PRO A 137 19.21 -8.53 5.17
CA PRO A 137 18.11 -9.48 5.32
C PRO A 137 17.16 -9.15 6.50
N MET A 138 15.97 -9.76 6.47
CA MET A 138 14.88 -9.54 7.42
C MET A 138 15.32 -9.69 8.89
N ASP A 139 16.18 -10.65 9.23
CA ASP A 139 16.71 -10.83 10.60
C ASP A 139 17.49 -9.59 11.09
N LYS A 140 18.32 -8.98 10.23
CA LYS A 140 19.04 -7.75 10.54
C LYS A 140 18.12 -6.53 10.59
N PHE A 141 17.07 -6.51 9.77
CA PHE A 141 16.02 -5.51 9.85
C PHE A 141 15.27 -5.61 11.19
N MET A 142 14.87 -6.80 11.61
CA MET A 142 14.17 -7.02 12.88
C MET A 142 15.01 -6.67 14.10
N SER A 143 16.33 -6.73 13.99
CA SER A 143 17.25 -6.26 15.04
C SER A 143 17.46 -4.74 15.07
N LYS A 144 16.83 -3.96 14.17
CA LYS A 144 16.91 -2.49 14.19
C LYS A 144 16.13 -1.93 15.37
N ARG A 145 16.38 -0.64 15.64
CA ARG A 145 15.83 0.06 16.81
C ARG A 145 14.30 0.08 16.82
N TYR A 146 13.66 0.57 15.75
CA TYR A 146 12.21 0.77 15.78
C TYR A 146 11.42 -0.56 15.81
N PRO A 147 11.78 -1.65 15.10
CA PRO A 147 11.08 -2.92 15.26
C PRO A 147 11.24 -3.48 16.68
N SER A 148 12.43 -3.31 17.28
CA SER A 148 12.68 -3.69 18.67
C SER A 148 11.86 -2.86 19.67
N GLN A 149 11.65 -1.58 19.39
CA GLN A 149 10.82 -0.69 20.22
C GLN A 149 9.33 -1.00 20.08
N ILE A 150 8.82 -1.24 18.87
CA ILE A 150 7.44 -1.75 18.66
C ILE A 150 7.25 -3.04 19.47
N LYS A 151 8.24 -3.94 19.40
CA LYS A 151 8.23 -5.20 20.17
C LYS A 151 8.15 -4.93 21.67
N ALA A 152 8.99 -4.04 22.19
CA ALA A 152 9.05 -3.69 23.61
C ALA A 152 7.78 -2.96 24.10
N ALA A 153 7.14 -2.17 23.25
CA ALA A 153 5.89 -1.48 23.54
C ALA A 153 4.69 -2.44 23.65
N GLY A 154 4.85 -3.71 23.23
CA GLY A 154 3.76 -4.68 23.24
C GLY A 154 2.71 -4.43 22.15
N SER A 155 2.94 -3.48 21.25
CA SER A 155 2.04 -3.17 20.15
C SER A 155 2.03 -4.32 19.14
N SER A 156 0.83 -4.71 18.75
CA SER A 156 0.55 -5.64 17.67
C SER A 156 0.56 -4.88 16.35
N CYS A 157 1.74 -4.78 15.74
CA CYS A 157 1.90 -4.15 14.43
C CYS A 157 2.56 -5.14 13.48
N ASP A 158 2.17 -5.11 12.20
CA ASP A 158 2.91 -5.82 11.16
C ASP A 158 4.10 -4.98 10.69
N VAL A 159 5.16 -5.67 10.27
CA VAL A 159 6.27 -5.08 9.53
C VAL A 159 6.39 -5.78 8.19
N ILE A 160 6.41 -4.98 7.12
CA ILE A 160 6.70 -5.43 5.77
C ILE A 160 8.07 -4.88 5.42
N PHE A 161 8.98 -5.76 5.02
CA PHE A 161 10.30 -5.41 4.55
C PHE A 161 10.38 -5.67 3.05
N PHE A 162 10.43 -4.58 2.29
CA PHE A 162 10.60 -4.59 0.84
C PHE A 162 11.90 -3.84 0.48
N PRO A 163 13.06 -4.50 0.55
CA PRO A 163 14.34 -3.83 0.45
C PRO A 163 14.57 -3.24 -0.95
N ILE A 164 14.75 -1.91 -1.02
CA ILE A 164 15.21 -1.21 -2.22
C ILE A 164 16.53 -0.50 -1.88
N GLU A 165 17.57 -0.77 -2.68
CA GLU A 165 18.87 -0.11 -2.54
C GLU A 165 18.76 1.40 -2.77
N ASP A 166 19.60 2.18 -2.08
CA ASP A 166 19.51 3.64 -2.13
C ASP A 166 19.79 4.17 -3.54
N PHE A 167 18.94 5.10 -4.01
CA PHE A 167 18.95 5.63 -5.38
C PHE A 167 18.84 4.58 -6.50
N ARG A 168 18.33 3.38 -6.20
CA ARG A 168 18.12 2.32 -7.19
C ARG A 168 16.64 2.01 -7.39
N ILE A 169 16.39 1.25 -8.44
CA ILE A 169 15.12 0.57 -8.68
C ILE A 169 15.22 -0.91 -8.27
N THR A 170 14.08 -1.57 -8.19
CA THR A 170 13.96 -3.02 -8.12
C THR A 170 13.13 -3.51 -9.32
N ALA A 171 12.87 -4.81 -9.37
CA ALA A 171 12.05 -5.43 -10.39
C ALA A 171 10.59 -4.90 -10.30
N GLY A 172 9.96 -4.62 -11.45
CA GLY A 172 8.69 -3.87 -11.48
C GLY A 172 7.50 -4.69 -10.99
N GLU A 173 7.52 -5.98 -11.29
CA GLU A 173 6.63 -7.03 -10.75
C GLU A 173 6.67 -7.09 -9.23
N ASP A 174 7.83 -6.95 -8.59
CA ASP A 174 7.94 -6.87 -7.13
C ASP A 174 7.27 -5.60 -6.58
N VAL A 175 7.42 -4.46 -7.25
CA VAL A 175 6.73 -3.22 -6.87
C VAL A 175 5.22 -3.38 -7.04
N VAL A 176 4.76 -3.98 -8.14
CA VAL A 176 3.34 -4.29 -8.35
C VAL A 176 2.83 -5.19 -7.22
N ALA A 177 3.55 -6.26 -6.89
CA ALA A 177 3.16 -7.21 -5.86
C ALA A 177 3.02 -6.54 -4.48
N VAL A 178 3.99 -5.71 -4.07
CA VAL A 178 3.89 -5.01 -2.79
C VAL A 178 2.75 -3.99 -2.81
N VAL A 179 2.58 -3.23 -3.89
CA VAL A 179 1.52 -2.22 -3.97
C VAL A 179 0.13 -2.85 -3.89
N LEU A 180 -0.11 -3.95 -4.60
CA LEU A 180 -1.39 -4.68 -4.52
C LEU A 180 -1.66 -5.25 -3.13
N HIS A 181 -0.61 -5.73 -2.45
CA HIS A 181 -0.71 -6.20 -1.07
C HIS A 181 -1.05 -5.06 -0.10
N LEU A 182 -0.40 -3.89 -0.24
CA LEU A 182 -0.70 -2.71 0.58
C LEU A 182 -2.10 -2.15 0.29
N ARG A 183 -2.52 -2.14 -0.98
CA ARG A 183 -3.88 -1.75 -1.38
C ARG A 183 -4.93 -2.60 -0.68
N GLN A 184 -4.73 -3.92 -0.63
CA GLN A 184 -5.64 -4.83 0.07
C GLN A 184 -5.71 -4.54 1.58
N ARG A 185 -4.58 -4.22 2.21
CA ARG A 185 -4.53 -3.84 3.64
C ARG A 185 -5.27 -2.53 3.89
N LEU A 186 -5.06 -1.50 3.06
CA LEU A 186 -5.81 -0.24 3.14
C LEU A 186 -7.32 -0.46 2.98
N ARG A 187 -7.75 -1.27 2.01
CA ARG A 187 -9.17 -1.61 1.80
C ARG A 187 -9.79 -2.38 2.97
N ARG A 188 -8.99 -3.11 3.75
CA ARG A 188 -9.39 -3.71 5.03
C ARG A 188 -9.39 -2.72 6.20
N GLY A 189 -9.09 -1.45 5.93
CA GLY A 189 -9.06 -0.37 6.90
C GLY A 189 -7.79 -0.32 7.73
N GLU A 190 -6.72 -1.07 7.40
CA GLU A 190 -5.44 -0.95 8.08
C GLU A 190 -4.80 0.43 7.86
N ARG A 191 -4.02 0.87 8.85
CA ARG A 191 -3.26 2.11 8.80
C ARG A 191 -1.81 1.79 8.47
N LEU A 192 -1.33 2.31 7.34
CA LEU A 192 -0.01 2.03 6.81
C LEU A 192 0.95 3.20 7.05
N TYR A 193 2.20 2.86 7.34
CA TYR A 193 3.32 3.81 7.34
C TYR A 193 4.41 3.31 6.40
N VAL A 194 4.61 3.98 5.27
CA VAL A 194 5.62 3.62 4.27
C VAL A 194 6.84 4.52 4.39
N HIS A 195 8.03 3.93 4.49
CA HIS A 195 9.25 4.71 4.70
C HIS A 195 10.47 4.16 3.99
N CYS A 196 11.43 5.05 3.72
CA CYS A 196 12.79 4.69 3.37
C CYS A 196 13.75 5.28 4.41
N ARG A 197 14.94 5.76 4.00
CA ARG A 197 15.83 6.48 4.92
C ARG A 197 15.29 7.87 5.21
N SER A 198 15.12 8.73 4.20
CA SER A 198 14.67 10.12 4.31
C SER A 198 13.17 10.30 4.02
N GLY A 199 12.55 9.33 3.35
CA GLY A 199 11.15 9.34 2.96
C GLY A 199 10.82 10.05 1.64
N HIS A 200 11.81 10.21 0.76
CA HIS A 200 11.65 10.83 -0.56
C HIS A 200 11.64 9.77 -1.68
N GLY A 201 12.80 9.42 -2.25
CA GLY A 201 12.88 8.66 -3.51
C GLY A 201 12.19 7.31 -3.53
N ARG A 202 12.67 6.35 -2.73
CA ARG A 202 12.14 4.98 -2.67
C ARG A 202 10.67 4.95 -2.22
N THR A 203 10.30 5.88 -1.35
CA THR A 203 8.91 6.00 -0.86
C THR A 203 7.95 6.37 -1.99
N GLY A 204 8.35 7.29 -2.87
CA GLY A 204 7.58 7.63 -4.08
C GLY A 204 7.30 6.44 -4.99
N MET A 205 8.26 5.52 -5.13
CA MET A 205 8.10 4.31 -5.96
C MET A 205 6.93 3.41 -5.55
N VAL A 206 6.57 3.43 -4.27
CA VAL A 206 5.48 2.61 -3.73
C VAL A 206 4.22 3.46 -3.51
N ALA A 207 4.38 4.67 -2.95
CA ALA A 207 3.27 5.52 -2.58
C ALA A 207 2.45 6.01 -3.78
N ILE A 208 3.12 6.39 -4.89
CA ILE A 208 2.44 6.92 -6.08
C ILE A 208 1.55 5.87 -6.75
N PRO A 209 2.05 4.69 -7.15
CA PRO A 209 1.18 3.67 -7.75
C PRO A 209 0.11 3.17 -6.76
N LEU A 210 0.39 3.19 -5.44
CA LEU A 210 -0.61 2.86 -4.42
C LEU A 210 -1.76 3.88 -4.41
N VAL A 211 -1.46 5.18 -4.35
CA VAL A 211 -2.46 6.26 -4.42
C VAL A 211 -3.24 6.20 -5.72
N ALA A 212 -2.55 6.06 -6.86
CA ALA A 212 -3.20 5.93 -8.17
C ALA A 212 -4.20 4.77 -8.20
N SER A 213 -3.83 3.62 -7.62
CA SER A 213 -4.67 2.42 -7.59
C SER A 213 -5.83 2.48 -6.59
N ILE A 214 -5.69 3.27 -5.52
CA ILE A 214 -6.72 3.41 -4.48
C ILE A 214 -7.81 4.38 -4.95
N PHE A 215 -7.41 5.51 -5.55
CA PHE A 215 -8.36 6.53 -6.03
C PHE A 215 -8.82 6.33 -7.48
N ASP A 216 -8.31 5.30 -8.17
CA ASP A 216 -8.54 5.07 -9.60
C ASP A 216 -8.24 6.30 -10.48
N ILE A 217 -7.07 6.89 -10.27
CA ILE A 217 -6.59 8.07 -11.01
C ILE A 217 -5.33 7.74 -11.81
N PRO A 218 -5.01 8.51 -12.86
CA PRO A 218 -3.75 8.38 -13.57
C PRO A 218 -2.54 8.54 -12.64
N VAL A 219 -1.46 7.79 -12.91
CA VAL A 219 -0.22 7.89 -12.12
C VAL A 219 0.39 9.28 -12.14
N SER A 220 0.24 10.03 -13.22
CA SER A 220 0.69 11.43 -13.30
C SER A 220 -0.04 12.32 -12.28
N GLU A 221 -1.34 12.12 -12.10
CA GLU A 221 -2.14 12.86 -11.12
C GLU A 221 -1.78 12.47 -9.69
N ALA A 222 -1.66 11.15 -9.43
CA ALA A 222 -1.19 10.65 -8.14
C ALA A 222 0.22 11.16 -7.80
N SER A 223 1.11 11.27 -8.78
CA SER A 223 2.47 11.80 -8.59
C SER A 223 2.44 13.26 -8.15
N ILE A 224 1.61 14.10 -8.77
CA ILE A 224 1.44 15.50 -8.38
C ILE A 224 0.88 15.59 -6.96
N PHE A 225 -0.14 14.78 -6.65
CA PHE A 225 -0.75 14.75 -5.33
C PHE A 225 0.26 14.36 -4.23
N VAL A 226 0.98 13.25 -4.43
CA VAL A 226 1.96 12.75 -3.46
C VAL A 226 3.09 13.76 -3.26
N GLN A 227 3.59 14.37 -4.33
CA GLN A 227 4.63 15.40 -4.26
C GLN A 227 4.15 16.62 -3.47
N ARG A 228 2.96 17.14 -3.76
CA ARG A 228 2.41 18.30 -3.05
C ARG A 228 2.18 18.00 -1.56
N ALA A 229 1.56 16.86 -1.24
CA ALA A 229 1.32 16.45 0.15
C ALA A 229 2.63 16.27 0.93
N HIS A 230 3.66 15.72 0.28
CA HIS A 230 5.00 15.64 0.83
C HIS A 230 5.59 17.03 1.13
N ASP A 231 5.55 17.94 0.15
CA ASP A 231 6.19 19.25 0.24
C ASP A 231 5.60 20.13 1.33
N ILE A 232 4.29 20.04 1.56
CA ILE A 232 3.60 20.88 2.57
C ILE A 232 3.48 20.20 3.93
N GLY A 233 3.39 18.87 3.98
CA GLY A 233 3.02 18.13 5.19
C GLY A 233 4.18 17.76 6.10
N ARG A 234 5.44 17.80 5.61
CA ARG A 234 6.62 17.35 6.36
C ARG A 234 7.48 18.49 6.86
N ASN A 235 7.99 18.35 8.08
CA ASN A 235 8.92 19.28 8.72
C ASN A 235 8.46 20.75 8.63
N GLY A 236 7.14 21.01 8.66
CA GLY A 236 6.57 22.36 8.47
C GLY A 236 6.87 22.97 7.11
N GLY A 237 6.96 22.15 6.06
CA GLY A 237 7.28 22.55 4.70
C GLY A 237 8.78 22.59 4.35
N ASN A 238 9.67 22.29 5.30
CA ASN A 238 11.11 22.38 5.08
C ASN A 238 11.68 21.27 4.17
N ASP A 239 10.90 20.23 3.88
CA ASP A 239 11.26 19.19 2.92
C ASP A 239 10.80 19.55 1.49
N ALA A 240 10.19 20.72 1.28
CA ALA A 240 9.83 21.19 -0.06
C ALA A 240 11.07 21.28 -0.97
N GLY A 241 10.97 20.69 -2.16
CA GLY A 241 12.03 20.68 -3.18
C GLY A 241 12.74 19.33 -3.34
N TRP A 242 12.52 18.37 -2.43
CA TRP A 242 12.87 16.97 -2.67
C TRP A 242 11.86 16.32 -3.62
N ARG A 243 12.33 15.51 -4.57
CA ARG A 243 11.46 14.84 -5.55
C ARG A 243 11.03 13.45 -5.09
N LEU A 244 9.79 13.08 -5.42
CA LEU A 244 9.23 11.75 -5.24
C LEU A 244 8.74 11.21 -6.60
N PRO A 245 9.37 10.14 -7.15
CA PRO A 245 10.66 9.56 -6.76
C PRO A 245 11.85 10.52 -7.03
N GLU A 246 13.06 10.16 -6.58
CA GLU A 246 14.23 11.07 -6.64
C GLU A 246 15.00 11.02 -7.96
N THR A 247 14.93 9.89 -8.66
CA THR A 247 15.72 9.64 -9.88
C THR A 247 14.81 9.38 -11.08
N SER A 248 15.29 9.71 -12.28
CA SER A 248 14.57 9.45 -13.52
C SER A 248 14.31 7.96 -13.79
N GLU A 249 15.20 7.06 -13.34
CA GLU A 249 14.99 5.61 -13.43
C GLU A 249 13.80 5.16 -12.56
N GLN A 250 13.65 5.74 -11.37
CA GLN A 250 12.52 5.45 -10.48
C GLN A 250 11.21 6.03 -11.03
N GLU A 251 11.24 7.25 -11.56
CA GLU A 251 10.09 7.87 -12.25
C GLU A 251 9.62 6.99 -13.41
N ALA A 252 10.53 6.57 -14.29
CA ALA A 252 10.23 5.70 -15.43
C ALA A 252 9.65 4.34 -14.99
N LEU A 253 10.14 3.75 -13.90
CA LEU A 253 9.57 2.53 -13.36
C LEU A 253 8.12 2.75 -12.93
N VAL A 254 7.85 3.80 -12.15
CA VAL A 254 6.50 4.12 -11.65
C VAL A 254 5.52 4.35 -12.80
N GLU A 255 5.93 5.09 -13.83
CA GLU A 255 5.13 5.27 -15.05
C GLU A 255 4.84 3.93 -15.74
N SER A 256 5.84 3.06 -15.87
CA SER A 256 5.69 1.79 -16.58
C SER A 256 4.73 0.81 -15.89
N ILE A 257 4.69 0.80 -14.55
CA ILE A 257 3.84 -0.13 -13.78
C ILE A 257 2.48 0.46 -13.41
N GLY A 258 2.34 1.78 -13.49
CA GLY A 258 1.19 2.51 -12.98
C GLY A 258 -0.16 1.98 -13.44
N GLU A 259 -0.28 1.82 -14.76
CA GLU A 259 -1.51 1.33 -15.36
C GLU A 259 -1.76 -0.15 -15.04
N LEU A 260 -0.70 -0.96 -14.93
CA LEU A 260 -0.82 -2.36 -14.52
C LEU A 260 -1.41 -2.47 -13.11
N VAL A 261 -0.91 -1.68 -12.16
CA VAL A 261 -1.43 -1.67 -10.78
C VAL A 261 -2.88 -1.19 -10.75
N ARG A 262 -3.19 -0.09 -11.46
CA ARG A 262 -4.55 0.49 -11.50
C ARG A 262 -5.56 -0.49 -12.09
N GLN A 263 -5.22 -1.13 -13.21
CA GLN A 263 -6.09 -2.08 -13.91
C GLN A 263 -6.17 -3.46 -13.24
N SER A 264 -5.34 -3.76 -12.23
CA SER A 264 -5.35 -5.05 -11.52
C SER A 264 -6.58 -5.25 -10.61
N ASP A 265 -7.68 -4.54 -10.85
CA ASP A 265 -8.97 -4.79 -10.23
C ASP A 265 -9.67 -5.97 -10.93
N ILE A 266 -9.81 -7.08 -10.21
CA ILE A 266 -10.89 -8.03 -10.45
C ILE A 266 -12.16 -7.33 -9.93
N ALA A 267 -12.82 -6.55 -10.79
CA ALA A 267 -13.97 -5.74 -10.41
C ALA A 267 -15.10 -6.60 -9.77
N PRO A 268 -15.77 -6.12 -8.71
CA PRO A 268 -17.10 -6.61 -8.37
C PRO A 268 -18.05 -6.17 -9.50
N GLY A 269 -18.68 -7.14 -10.17
CA GLY A 269 -19.41 -6.91 -11.41
C GLY A 269 -20.44 -5.79 -11.30
N SER A 270 -20.29 -4.76 -12.15
CA SER A 270 -21.34 -3.80 -12.44
C SER A 270 -22.49 -4.56 -13.13
N GLY A 271 -23.52 -4.90 -12.34
CA GLY A 271 -24.77 -5.42 -12.86
C GLY A 271 -25.38 -4.39 -13.79
N SER A 272 -25.31 -4.65 -15.09
CA SER A 272 -26.06 -3.89 -16.10
C SER A 272 -27.56 -4.07 -15.84
N SER A 273 -28.18 -3.11 -15.16
CA SER A 273 -29.62 -2.99 -15.13
C SER A 273 -30.10 -2.41 -16.47
N SER A 274 -30.16 -3.25 -17.50
CA SER A 274 -30.90 -2.96 -18.72
C SER A 274 -32.40 -3.12 -18.42
N SER A 275 -33.01 -2.03 -17.94
CA SER A 275 -34.47 -1.91 -17.88
C SER A 275 -35.03 -1.92 -19.30
N SER A 276 -35.36 -3.10 -19.80
CA SER A 276 -36.19 -3.29 -20.98
C SER A 276 -37.63 -2.93 -20.63
N SER A 277 -38.08 -1.72 -20.95
CA SER A 277 -39.51 -1.41 -20.96
C SER A 277 -40.15 -2.04 -22.20
N ARG A 278 -40.65 -3.26 -22.04
CA ARG A 278 -41.69 -3.83 -22.91
C ARG A 278 -43.02 -3.79 -22.16
N ARG A 279 -43.96 -2.97 -22.65
CA ARG A 279 -45.42 -3.12 -22.61
C ARG A 279 -45.96 -2.01 -23.53
N ARG A 280 -46.38 -2.33 -24.76
CA ARG A 280 -47.74 -2.77 -25.15
C ARG A 280 -48.82 -1.89 -24.56
#